data_AF-C5CFZ8-F1
#
_entry.id   AF-C5CFZ8-F1
#
_cell.length_a   1.000
_cell.length_b   1.000
_cell.length_c   1.000
_cell.angle_alpha   90.00
_cell.angle_beta   90.00
_cell.angle_gamma   90.00
#
_symmetry.space_group_name_H-M   'P 1'
#
loop_
_entity.id
_entity.type
_entity.pdbx_description
1 polymer ?
#
loop_
_entity_poly.entity_id
_entity_poly.type
_entity_poly.pdbx_seq_one_letter_code
_entity_poly.pdbx_strand_id
1 'polypeptide(L)'
;MDNVLGKVAAFVTRKNGNEVELLLFKHPTAGIQIPGGTVEAGEDFLDAVIRETAEETGLINVEVKNLIGYKDVVLPENEFVVLNKTKVYSRPDLSSFDWAEFRRGLPVTRIREESGFTQVQIVLEYGESPEEKYVTYNITGWVPTSVLTNKIRRHYYHLICNEDTPETWEHFSDNYIFKFFWAPISKLPDIVSPQKEWLKYVFEDFKYSFE
;
A
#
# COMPACT_ATOMS: atom_id res chain seq x y z
N MET A 1 9.17 21.41 0.78
CA MET A 1 8.87 20.08 0.23
C MET A 1 7.51 19.70 0.76
N ASP A 2 6.59 19.32 -0.12
CA ASP A 2 5.23 18.98 0.31
C ASP A 2 5.26 17.79 1.26
N ASN A 3 4.64 17.95 2.43
CA ASN A 3 4.53 16.92 3.47
C ASN A 3 3.47 15.88 3.05
N VAL A 4 3.65 15.23 1.91
CA VAL A 4 2.69 14.28 1.32
C VAL A 4 3.42 12.99 0.98
N LEU A 5 2.90 11.86 1.45
CA LEU A 5 3.43 10.55 1.10
C LEU A 5 2.88 10.10 -0.26
N GLY A 6 3.77 9.76 -1.19
CA GLY A 6 3.41 9.14 -2.46
C GLY A 6 3.06 7.66 -2.28
N LYS A 7 1.99 7.21 -2.92
CA LYS A 7 1.63 5.80 -3.09
C LYS A 7 1.24 5.53 -4.54
N VAL A 8 1.30 4.27 -4.94
CA VAL A 8 0.89 3.80 -6.27
C VAL A 8 -0.09 2.63 -6.12
N ALA A 9 -0.95 2.46 -7.10
CA ALA A 9 -1.79 1.28 -7.26
C ALA A 9 -1.69 0.83 -8.72
N ALA A 10 -1.40 -0.46 -8.90
CA ALA A 10 -1.15 -1.07 -10.19
C ALA A 10 -2.39 -1.88 -10.62
N PHE A 11 -3.17 -1.33 -11.54
CA PHE A 11 -4.21 -2.08 -12.24
C PHE A 11 -3.56 -2.84 -13.39
N VAL A 12 -3.02 -4.02 -13.08
CA VAL A 12 -2.38 -4.90 -14.07
C VAL A 12 -3.46 -5.72 -14.77
N THR A 13 -3.56 -5.60 -16.09
CA THR A 13 -4.55 -6.34 -16.88
C THR A 13 -3.90 -7.31 -17.86
N ARG A 14 -4.67 -8.32 -18.26
CA ARG A 14 -4.38 -9.16 -19.43
C ARG A 14 -5.65 -9.36 -20.26
N LYS A 15 -5.47 -9.73 -21.53
CA LYS A 15 -6.58 -10.17 -22.40
C LYS A 15 -6.70 -11.69 -22.35
N ASN A 16 -7.90 -12.18 -22.07
CA ASN A 16 -8.25 -13.59 -22.15
C ASN A 16 -9.41 -13.74 -23.14
N GLY A 17 -9.08 -14.00 -24.42
CA GLY A 17 -10.05 -13.93 -25.51
C GLY A 17 -10.63 -12.52 -25.67
N ASN A 18 -11.94 -12.38 -25.47
CA ASN A 18 -12.65 -11.09 -25.53
C ASN A 18 -12.80 -10.41 -24.16
N GLU A 19 -12.35 -11.04 -23.08
CA GLU A 19 -12.45 -10.50 -21.73
C GLU A 19 -11.14 -9.81 -21.32
N VAL A 20 -11.28 -8.75 -20.53
CA VAL A 20 -10.17 -8.11 -19.82
C VAL A 20 -10.22 -8.58 -18.36
N GLU A 21 -9.12 -9.14 -17.90
CA GLU A 21 -8.96 -9.60 -16.53
C GLU A 21 -8.02 -8.67 -15.77
N LEU A 22 -8.29 -8.47 -14.49
CA LEU A 22 -7.49 -7.70 -13.55
C LEU A 22 -6.73 -8.65 -12.63
N LEU A 23 -5.45 -8.37 -12.40
CA LEU A 23 -4.64 -9.09 -11.43
C LEU A 23 -5.02 -8.69 -10.01
N LEU A 24 -5.28 -9.68 -9.17
CA LEU A 24 -5.54 -9.52 -7.74
C LEU A 24 -4.70 -10.52 -6.95
N PHE A 25 -4.55 -10.27 -5.65
CA PHE A 25 -3.99 -11.26 -4.73
C PHE A 25 -4.83 -11.44 -3.48
N LYS A 26 -4.81 -12.64 -2.91
CA LYS A 26 -5.36 -12.92 -1.58
C LYS A 26 -4.22 -12.83 -0.55
N HIS A 27 -4.33 -11.87 0.36
CA HIS A 27 -3.49 -11.77 1.56
C HIS A 27 -3.92 -12.84 2.59
N PRO A 28 -3.00 -13.52 3.28
CA PRO A 28 -3.34 -14.57 4.25
C PRO A 28 -4.32 -14.14 5.33
N THR A 29 -4.28 -12.88 5.74
CA THR A 29 -5.10 -12.33 6.85
C THR A 29 -5.90 -11.07 6.49
N ALA A 30 -5.79 -10.55 5.26
CA ALA A 30 -6.30 -9.20 4.92
C ALA A 30 -7.15 -9.16 3.63
N GLY A 31 -7.73 -10.30 3.24
CA GLY A 31 -8.65 -10.39 2.12
C GLY A 31 -8.00 -10.21 0.75
N ILE A 32 -8.80 -9.88 -0.25
CA ILE A 32 -8.38 -9.72 -1.65
C ILE A 32 -8.00 -8.26 -1.92
N GLN A 33 -6.88 -8.05 -2.61
CA GLN A 33 -6.26 -6.75 -2.83
C GLN A 33 -5.74 -6.60 -4.27
N ILE A 34 -5.61 -5.35 -4.68
CA ILE A 34 -4.96 -4.84 -5.88
C ILE A 34 -3.50 -4.52 -5.51
N PRO A 35 -2.51 -4.89 -6.34
CA PRO A 35 -1.11 -4.57 -6.09
C PRO A 35 -0.83 -3.07 -5.98
N GLY A 36 0.12 -2.70 -5.13
CA GLY A 36 0.62 -1.34 -5.03
C GLY A 36 1.22 -1.01 -3.67
N GLY A 37 2.20 -0.10 -3.67
CA GLY A 37 2.92 0.24 -2.47
C GLY A 37 3.27 1.71 -2.34
N THR A 38 4.43 1.96 -1.74
CA THR A 38 4.84 3.29 -1.31
C THR A 38 5.91 3.82 -2.25
N VAL A 39 5.78 5.08 -2.67
CA VAL A 39 6.83 5.75 -3.46
C VAL A 39 7.97 6.10 -2.52
N GLU A 40 9.15 5.61 -2.82
CA GLU A 40 10.35 5.84 -2.03
C GLU A 40 10.83 7.29 -2.14
N ALA A 41 11.69 7.69 -1.20
CA ALA A 41 12.20 9.06 -1.17
C ALA A 41 13.07 9.35 -2.41
N GLY A 42 12.61 10.27 -3.27
CA GLY A 42 13.29 10.63 -4.51
C GLY A 42 12.98 9.73 -5.71
N GLU A 43 12.09 8.74 -5.54
CA GLU A 43 11.60 7.86 -6.60
C GLU A 43 10.48 8.53 -7.40
N ASP A 44 10.45 8.32 -8.72
CA ASP A 44 9.32 8.73 -9.56
C ASP A 44 8.13 7.77 -9.40
N PHE A 45 6.90 8.26 -9.56
CA PHE A 45 5.71 7.42 -9.43
C PHE A 45 5.65 6.29 -10.47
N LEU A 46 6.20 6.50 -11.66
CA LEU A 46 6.27 5.47 -12.70
C LEU A 46 7.25 4.35 -12.30
N ASP A 47 8.44 4.73 -11.83
CA ASP A 47 9.44 3.77 -11.36
C ASP A 47 8.91 2.98 -10.16
N ALA A 48 8.23 3.66 -9.23
CA ALA A 48 7.60 3.04 -8.07
C ALA A 48 6.56 2.01 -8.47
N VAL A 49 5.66 2.30 -9.42
CA VAL A 49 4.62 1.32 -9.79
C VAL A 49 5.20 0.10 -10.50
N ILE A 50 6.28 0.26 -11.27
CA ILE A 50 6.99 -0.85 -11.90
C ILE A 50 7.67 -1.71 -10.83
N ARG A 51 8.41 -1.08 -9.90
CA ARG A 51 9.10 -1.77 -8.79
C ARG A 51 8.11 -2.54 -7.92
N GLU A 52 7.07 -1.87 -7.43
CA GLU A 52 6.05 -2.48 -6.55
C GLU A 52 5.33 -3.63 -7.25
N THR A 53 5.03 -3.50 -8.54
CA THR A 53 4.45 -4.60 -9.32
C THR A 53 5.40 -5.80 -9.36
N ALA A 54 6.69 -5.58 -9.61
CA ALA A 54 7.66 -6.67 -9.63
C ALA A 54 7.87 -7.31 -8.24
N GLU A 55 7.98 -6.50 -7.19
CA GLU A 55 8.24 -6.94 -5.81
C GLU A 55 7.05 -7.67 -5.18
N GLU A 56 5.82 -7.27 -5.48
CA GLU A 56 4.63 -7.92 -4.91
C GLU A 56 4.19 -9.13 -5.74
N THR A 57 4.25 -9.03 -7.07
CA THR A 57 3.64 -10.01 -7.97
C THR A 57 4.64 -10.97 -8.61
N GLY A 58 5.92 -10.60 -8.66
CA GLY A 58 6.94 -11.34 -9.41
C GLY A 58 6.93 -11.11 -10.92
N LEU A 59 6.00 -10.29 -11.45
CA LEU A 59 5.96 -9.94 -12.87
C LEU A 59 7.04 -8.91 -13.21
N ILE A 60 7.86 -9.20 -14.22
CA ILE A 60 9.01 -8.39 -14.64
C ILE A 60 8.86 -7.77 -16.04
N ASN A 61 7.89 -8.25 -16.82
CA ASN A 61 7.57 -7.80 -18.18
C ASN A 61 6.13 -7.28 -18.24
N VAL A 62 5.93 -6.16 -17.54
CA VAL A 62 4.71 -5.36 -17.57
C VAL A 62 4.96 -4.06 -18.32
N GLU A 63 3.99 -3.65 -19.13
CA GLU A 63 4.02 -2.37 -19.84
C GLU A 63 3.11 -1.37 -19.13
N VAL A 64 3.60 -0.17 -18.84
CA VAL A 64 2.74 0.90 -18.31
C VAL A 64 1.98 1.55 -19.47
N LYS A 65 0.69 1.25 -19.59
CA LYS A 65 -0.18 1.77 -20.65
C LYS A 65 -0.52 3.25 -20.42
N ASN A 66 -0.99 3.58 -19.23
CA ASN A 66 -1.46 4.93 -18.88
C ASN A 66 -1.38 5.22 -17.38
N LEU A 67 -1.17 6.49 -17.03
CA LEU A 67 -1.61 7.06 -15.76
C LEU A 67 -3.13 7.27 -15.83
N ILE A 68 -3.89 6.58 -14.99
CA ILE A 68 -5.36 6.70 -14.90
C ILE A 68 -5.73 8.04 -14.23
N GLY A 69 -5.02 8.39 -13.16
CA GLY A 69 -5.27 9.60 -12.37
C GLY A 69 -4.62 9.51 -10.98
N TYR A 70 -4.89 10.50 -10.13
CA TYR A 70 -4.45 10.48 -8.74
C TYR A 70 -5.54 10.99 -7.77
N LYS A 71 -5.46 10.55 -6.52
CA LYS A 71 -6.30 11.06 -5.42
C LYS A 71 -5.43 11.48 -4.24
N ASP A 72 -5.76 12.64 -3.68
CA ASP A 72 -5.23 13.10 -2.41
C ASP A 72 -6.20 12.69 -1.29
N VAL A 73 -5.64 12.07 -0.25
CA VAL A 73 -6.38 11.62 0.93
C VAL A 73 -5.72 12.25 2.15
N VAL A 74 -6.55 12.85 3.00
CA VAL A 74 -6.15 13.27 4.35
C VAL A 74 -6.68 12.23 5.33
N LEU A 75 -5.78 11.60 6.06
CA LEU A 75 -6.11 10.63 7.10
C LEU A 75 -6.82 11.32 8.28
N PRO A 76 -7.64 10.58 9.05
CA PRO A 76 -8.24 11.07 10.28
C PRO A 76 -7.21 11.70 11.23
N GLU A 77 -7.69 12.53 12.16
CA GLU A 77 -6.85 13.38 13.02
C GLU A 77 -5.72 12.64 13.76
N ASN A 78 -5.94 11.39 14.16
CA ASN A 78 -4.95 10.60 14.91
C ASN A 78 -4.21 9.58 14.05
N GLU A 79 -4.48 9.52 12.76
CA GLU A 79 -3.85 8.58 11.84
C GLU A 79 -2.77 9.28 11.02
N PHE A 80 -1.57 8.72 11.06
CA PHE A 80 -0.42 9.22 10.33
C PHE A 80 0.25 8.07 9.59
N VAL A 81 1.09 8.44 8.64
CA VAL A 81 2.07 7.56 8.02
C VAL A 81 3.45 8.14 8.22
N VAL A 82 4.43 7.26 8.39
CA VAL A 82 5.84 7.63 8.46
C VAL A 82 6.28 8.11 7.08
N LEU A 83 6.58 9.41 6.95
CA LEU A 83 7.09 10.00 5.73
C LEU A 83 8.55 9.63 5.50
N ASN A 84 9.38 9.69 6.54
CA ASN A 84 10.80 9.37 6.42
C ASN A 84 11.17 8.27 7.42
N LYS A 85 12.01 7.32 6.99
CA LYS A 85 12.52 6.28 7.88
C LYS A 85 13.07 6.94 9.15
N THR A 86 12.66 6.44 10.31
CA THR A 86 13.02 7.05 11.61
C THR A 86 13.32 5.98 12.66
N LYS A 87 14.22 6.31 13.58
CA LYS A 87 14.33 5.63 14.87
C LYS A 87 13.12 5.94 15.75
N VAL A 88 12.84 5.04 16.69
CA VAL A 88 11.79 5.17 17.69
C VAL A 88 12.44 5.30 19.06
N TYR A 89 12.21 6.45 19.68
CA TYR A 89 12.85 6.88 20.91
C TYR A 89 11.98 6.59 22.13
N SER A 90 12.60 6.31 23.27
CA SER A 90 11.89 6.10 24.55
C SER A 90 11.32 7.39 25.15
N ARG A 91 11.85 8.55 24.77
CA ARG A 91 11.42 9.89 25.21
C ARG A 91 11.42 10.86 24.02
N PRO A 92 10.78 12.05 24.12
CA PRO A 92 10.83 13.09 23.07
C PRO A 92 12.20 13.78 23.04
N ASP A 93 13.25 12.99 22.80
CA ASP A 93 14.66 13.40 22.87
C ASP A 93 15.50 12.45 21.99
N LEU A 94 16.24 13.02 21.04
CA LEU A 94 17.11 12.28 20.11
C LEU A 94 18.27 11.55 20.80
N SER A 95 18.65 11.99 22.00
CA SER A 95 19.70 11.35 22.80
C SER A 95 19.17 10.20 23.68
N SER A 96 17.84 10.05 23.75
CA SER A 96 17.25 8.96 24.52
C SER A 96 17.44 7.61 23.84
N PHE A 97 17.28 6.55 24.63
CA PHE A 97 17.39 5.18 24.13
C PHE A 97 16.42 4.95 22.97
N ASP A 98 16.95 4.55 21.82
CA ASP A 98 16.20 4.07 20.66
C ASP A 98 16.28 2.53 20.57
N TRP A 99 15.16 1.91 20.18
CA TRP A 99 15.00 0.45 20.25
C TRP A 99 14.31 -0.18 19.04
N ALA A 100 13.76 0.64 18.15
CA ALA A 100 13.11 0.21 16.92
C ALA A 100 13.31 1.24 15.80
N GLU A 101 13.09 0.83 14.57
CA GLU A 101 13.05 1.70 13.39
C GLU A 101 11.74 1.52 12.64
N PHE A 102 11.16 2.62 12.17
CA PHE A 102 9.96 2.61 11.33
C PHE A 102 10.31 2.94 9.88
N ARG A 103 9.80 2.11 8.97
CA ARG A 103 9.92 2.30 7.51
C ARG A 103 9.02 3.42 7.02
N ARG A 104 9.38 4.02 5.88
CA ARG A 104 8.51 4.94 5.14
C ARG A 104 7.22 4.22 4.74
N GLY A 105 6.10 4.94 4.78
CA GLY A 105 4.77 4.41 4.48
C GLY A 105 4.12 3.60 5.59
N LEU A 106 4.80 3.37 6.71
CA LEU A 106 4.25 2.64 7.85
C LEU A 106 3.12 3.44 8.52
N PRO A 107 1.89 2.91 8.62
CA PRO A 107 0.80 3.55 9.34
C PRO A 107 1.08 3.55 10.84
N VAL A 108 0.77 4.68 11.50
CA VAL A 108 0.95 4.85 12.95
C VAL A 108 -0.22 5.67 13.52
N THR A 109 -0.61 5.36 14.76
CA THR A 109 -1.60 6.14 15.49
C THR A 109 -0.90 7.13 16.41
N ARG A 110 -1.24 8.40 16.31
CA ARG A 110 -0.78 9.44 17.25
C ARG A 110 -1.47 9.29 18.59
N ILE A 111 -0.67 9.30 19.66
CA ILE A 111 -1.16 9.36 21.05
C ILE A 111 -1.10 10.81 21.57
N ARG A 112 0.05 11.48 21.40
CA ARG A 112 0.29 12.85 21.91
C ARG A 112 1.49 13.49 21.22
N GLU A 113 1.66 14.78 21.46
CA GLU A 113 2.80 15.57 20.97
C GLU A 113 3.47 16.31 22.13
N GLU A 114 4.81 16.38 22.08
CA GLU A 114 5.62 17.07 23.07
C GLU A 114 6.95 17.47 22.46
N SER A 115 7.38 18.73 22.64
CA SER A 115 8.72 19.22 22.27
C SER A 115 9.18 18.92 20.83
N GLY A 116 8.26 18.94 19.86
CA GLY A 116 8.57 18.64 18.45
C GLY A 116 8.64 17.15 18.11
N PHE A 117 8.24 16.29 19.04
CA PHE A 117 8.05 14.86 18.85
C PHE A 117 6.58 14.48 18.97
N THR A 118 6.25 13.36 18.33
CA THR A 118 4.95 12.72 18.43
C THR A 118 5.15 11.34 19.03
N GLN A 119 4.43 11.04 20.12
CA GLN A 119 4.33 9.67 20.60
C GLN A 119 3.32 8.93 19.71
N VAL A 120 3.75 7.83 19.13
CA VAL A 120 2.94 7.01 18.23
C VAL A 120 2.85 5.58 18.72
N GLN A 121 1.82 4.89 18.25
CA GLN A 121 1.59 3.48 18.49
C GLN A 121 1.35 2.73 17.17
N ILE A 122 1.86 1.51 17.12
CA ILE A 122 1.57 0.52 16.09
C ILE A 122 1.12 -0.75 16.79
N VAL A 123 0.00 -1.30 16.34
CA VAL A 123 -0.47 -2.61 16.75
C VAL A 123 -0.54 -3.47 15.49
N LEU A 124 0.28 -4.51 15.41
CA LEU A 124 0.15 -5.51 14.36
C LEU A 124 -0.59 -6.71 14.93
N GLU A 125 -1.63 -7.13 14.21
CA GLU A 125 -2.44 -8.30 14.52
C GLU A 125 -2.26 -9.35 13.42
N TYR A 126 -2.32 -10.62 13.81
CA TYR A 126 -2.31 -11.74 12.89
C TYR A 126 -3.52 -12.64 13.17
N GLY A 127 -4.19 -13.08 12.10
CA GLY A 127 -5.41 -13.91 12.14
C GLY A 127 -6.44 -13.41 11.14
N GLU A 128 -7.14 -14.34 10.47
CA GLU A 128 -8.19 -14.02 9.49
C GLU A 128 -9.52 -13.73 10.22
N SER A 129 -9.89 -14.55 11.21
CA SER A 129 -11.12 -14.42 11.98
C SER A 129 -10.91 -13.70 13.33
N PRO A 130 -11.94 -13.01 13.88
CA PRO A 130 -11.83 -12.35 15.18
C PRO A 130 -11.41 -13.28 16.33
N GLU A 131 -11.77 -14.55 16.28
CA GLU A 131 -11.46 -15.55 17.33
C GLU A 131 -10.01 -16.04 17.25
N GLU A 132 -9.40 -16.01 16.07
CA GLU A 132 -8.01 -16.40 15.83
C GLU A 132 -7.04 -15.23 15.91
N LYS A 133 -7.54 -13.98 15.96
CA LYS A 133 -6.71 -12.78 15.97
C LYS A 133 -5.95 -12.62 17.28
N TYR A 134 -4.65 -12.41 17.16
CA TYR A 134 -3.79 -12.04 18.28
C TYR A 134 -2.80 -10.94 17.88
N VAL A 135 -2.38 -10.15 18.86
CA VAL A 135 -1.37 -9.11 18.67
C VAL A 135 0.00 -9.76 18.54
N THR A 136 0.67 -9.58 17.40
CA THR A 136 2.05 -10.05 17.20
C THR A 136 3.05 -9.11 17.83
N TYR A 137 2.83 -7.80 17.71
CA TYR A 137 3.55 -6.79 18.48
C TYR A 137 2.75 -5.51 18.64
N ASN A 138 3.01 -4.81 19.75
CA ASN A 138 2.56 -3.44 20.00
C ASN A 138 3.78 -2.58 20.33
N ILE A 139 4.08 -1.62 19.45
CA ILE A 139 5.20 -0.70 19.61
C ILE A 139 4.64 0.67 19.95
N THR A 140 5.07 1.23 21.08
CA THR A 140 4.78 2.62 21.46
C THR A 140 6.09 3.36 21.72
N GLY A 141 6.25 4.53 21.12
CA GLY A 141 7.45 5.34 21.28
C GLY A 141 7.36 6.69 20.61
N TRP A 142 8.43 7.47 20.69
CA TRP A 142 8.50 8.85 20.19
C TRP A 142 9.25 8.91 18.87
N VAL A 143 8.72 9.69 17.94
CA VAL A 143 9.38 10.02 16.66
C VAL A 143 9.34 11.54 16.45
N PRO A 144 10.30 12.15 15.75
CA PRO A 144 10.20 13.56 15.41
C PRO A 144 8.93 13.84 14.60
N THR A 145 8.15 14.86 14.96
CA THR A 145 6.87 15.14 14.28
C THR A 145 7.06 15.40 12.78
N SER A 146 8.21 15.96 12.40
CA SER A 146 8.58 16.23 11.01
C SER A 146 8.73 14.99 10.12
N VAL A 147 8.80 13.78 10.70
CA VAL A 147 8.86 12.53 9.94
C VAL A 147 7.48 11.93 9.68
N LEU A 148 6.40 12.59 10.13
CA LEU A 148 5.04 12.11 9.98
C LEU A 148 4.26 12.99 9.01
N THR A 149 3.31 12.37 8.30
CA THR A 149 2.26 13.08 7.57
C THR A 149 0.93 12.35 7.69
N ASN A 150 -0.16 13.10 7.61
CA ASN A 150 -1.50 12.56 7.43
C ASN A 150 -1.99 12.72 5.98
N LYS A 151 -1.15 13.18 5.06
CA LYS A 151 -1.51 13.40 3.65
C LYS A 151 -0.88 12.35 2.77
N ILE A 152 -1.72 11.68 1.98
CA ILE A 152 -1.29 10.66 1.01
C ILE A 152 -1.76 11.10 -0.37
N ARG A 153 -0.86 11.05 -1.35
CA ARG A 153 -1.22 11.12 -2.78
C ARG A 153 -1.03 9.74 -3.38
N ARG A 154 -2.10 9.17 -3.94
CA ARG A 154 -2.04 7.88 -4.63
C ARG A 154 -2.25 8.06 -6.11
N HIS A 155 -1.30 7.56 -6.91
CA HIS A 155 -1.42 7.46 -8.35
C HIS A 155 -1.94 6.08 -8.75
N TYR A 156 -2.81 6.05 -9.74
CA TYR A 156 -3.41 4.85 -10.27
C TYR A 156 -2.89 4.64 -11.68
N TYR A 157 -2.27 3.49 -11.95
CA TYR A 157 -1.72 3.17 -13.27
C TYR A 157 -2.42 1.96 -13.86
N HIS A 158 -2.62 1.98 -15.17
CA HIS A 158 -2.98 0.81 -15.95
C HIS A 158 -1.69 0.20 -16.50
N LEU A 159 -1.41 -1.05 -16.12
CA LEU A 159 -0.31 -1.85 -16.64
C LEU A 159 -0.88 -3.02 -17.44
N ILE A 160 -0.19 -3.42 -18.51
CA ILE A 160 -0.52 -4.61 -19.29
C ILE A 160 0.53 -5.68 -18.98
N CYS A 161 0.07 -6.86 -18.59
CA CYS A 161 0.92 -8.04 -18.45
C CYS A 161 1.18 -8.64 -19.83
N ASN A 162 2.45 -8.65 -20.24
CA ASN A 162 2.91 -9.24 -21.51
C ASN A 162 3.56 -10.63 -21.32
N GLU A 163 3.45 -11.19 -20.11
CA GLU A 163 3.96 -12.52 -19.76
C GLU A 163 2.92 -13.60 -19.95
N ASP A 164 3.38 -14.81 -20.28
CA ASP A 164 2.58 -16.03 -20.18
C ASP A 164 2.56 -16.51 -18.72
N THR A 165 1.53 -16.06 -17.99
CA THR A 165 1.37 -16.38 -16.57
C THR A 165 0.39 -17.54 -16.39
N PRO A 166 0.56 -18.41 -15.38
CA PRO A 166 -0.50 -19.32 -14.97
C PRO A 166 -1.75 -18.54 -14.49
N GLU A 167 -2.89 -19.20 -14.44
CA GLU A 167 -4.15 -18.63 -13.91
C GLU A 167 -4.01 -18.15 -12.45
N THR A 168 -3.17 -18.83 -11.68
CA THR A 168 -2.85 -18.48 -10.29
C THR A 168 -1.40 -18.84 -9.97
N TRP A 169 -0.76 -18.06 -9.12
CA TRP A 169 0.56 -18.39 -8.56
C TRP A 169 0.74 -17.84 -7.15
N GLU A 170 1.84 -18.22 -6.52
CA GLU A 170 2.24 -17.72 -5.20
C GLU A 170 3.53 -16.91 -5.31
N HIS A 171 3.62 -15.83 -4.54
CA HIS A 171 4.82 -15.00 -4.45
C HIS A 171 5.05 -14.60 -2.99
N PHE A 172 6.31 -14.70 -2.54
CA PHE A 172 6.69 -14.29 -1.20
C PHE A 172 7.14 -12.84 -1.20
N SER A 173 6.39 -11.98 -0.53
CA SER A 173 6.69 -10.55 -0.39
C SER A 173 6.15 -10.01 0.93
N ASP A 174 6.78 -8.97 1.47
CA ASP A 174 6.41 -8.33 2.75
C ASP A 174 6.25 -9.32 3.94
N ASN A 175 6.99 -10.43 3.91
CA ASN A 175 6.95 -11.56 4.87
C ASN A 175 5.70 -12.45 4.81
N TYR A 176 4.93 -12.36 3.73
CA TYR A 176 3.76 -13.20 3.49
C TYR A 176 3.88 -13.92 2.14
N ILE A 177 3.18 -15.05 2.03
CA ILE A 177 2.94 -15.69 0.73
C ILE A 177 1.60 -15.15 0.22
N PHE A 178 1.64 -14.40 -0.87
CA PHE A 178 0.46 -13.90 -1.55
C PHE A 178 0.04 -14.86 -2.65
N LYS A 179 -1.25 -15.13 -2.75
CA LYS A 179 -1.82 -15.95 -3.81
C LYS A 179 -2.45 -15.05 -4.87
N PHE A 180 -1.81 -14.96 -6.03
CA PHE A 180 -2.26 -14.19 -7.17
C PHE A 180 -3.24 -14.96 -8.04
N PHE A 181 -4.18 -14.23 -8.64
CA PHE A 181 -5.14 -14.77 -9.59
C PHE A 181 -5.71 -13.67 -10.49
N TRP A 182 -6.16 -14.08 -11.67
CA TRP A 182 -6.84 -13.19 -12.61
C TRP A 182 -8.35 -13.21 -12.40
N ALA A 183 -8.98 -12.03 -12.40
CA ALA A 183 -10.42 -11.88 -12.26
C ALA A 183 -11.00 -11.07 -13.42
N PRO A 184 -12.06 -11.54 -14.10
CA PRO A 184 -12.74 -10.74 -15.11
C PRO A 184 -13.21 -9.41 -14.52
N ILE A 185 -12.93 -8.29 -15.20
CA ILE A 185 -13.32 -6.94 -14.73
C ILE A 185 -14.85 -6.82 -14.60
N SER A 186 -15.59 -7.56 -15.43
CA SER A 186 -17.06 -7.65 -15.37
C SER A 186 -17.58 -8.35 -14.10
N LYS A 187 -16.74 -9.09 -13.38
CA LYS A 187 -17.11 -9.93 -12.24
C LYS A 187 -15.99 -10.02 -11.20
N LEU A 188 -15.58 -8.88 -10.67
CA LEU A 188 -14.58 -8.81 -9.62
C LEU A 188 -15.09 -9.41 -8.30
N PRO A 189 -14.23 -10.10 -7.52
CA PRO A 189 -14.56 -10.55 -6.17
C PRO A 189 -14.66 -9.36 -5.19
N ASP A 190 -15.04 -9.62 -3.94
CA ASP A 190 -15.06 -8.60 -2.89
C ASP A 190 -13.63 -8.19 -2.50
N ILE A 191 -13.23 -7.00 -2.95
CA ILE A 191 -11.93 -6.39 -2.63
C ILE A 191 -12.02 -5.69 -1.27
N VAL A 192 -10.99 -5.85 -0.45
CA VAL A 192 -10.97 -5.29 0.90
C VAL A 192 -11.00 -3.76 0.90
N SER A 193 -11.64 -3.18 1.91
CA SER A 193 -11.57 -1.74 2.16
C SER A 193 -10.17 -1.33 2.66
N PRO A 194 -9.62 -0.16 2.24
CA PRO A 194 -10.24 0.87 1.41
C PRO A 194 -10.07 0.67 -0.10
N GLN A 195 -9.42 -0.41 -0.55
CA GLN A 195 -9.08 -0.57 -1.97
C GLN A 195 -10.29 -0.73 -2.89
N LYS A 196 -11.41 -1.25 -2.39
CA LYS A 196 -12.67 -1.27 -3.15
C LYS A 196 -13.10 0.10 -3.68
N GLU A 197 -12.76 1.19 -2.97
CA GLU A 197 -13.08 2.55 -3.40
C GLU A 197 -12.20 2.99 -4.58
N TRP A 198 -11.04 2.36 -4.78
CA TRP A 198 -10.17 2.65 -5.93
C TRP A 198 -10.85 2.31 -7.24
N LEU A 199 -11.61 1.20 -7.30
CA LEU A 199 -12.40 0.84 -8.48
C LEU A 199 -13.43 1.93 -8.82
N LYS A 200 -14.09 2.51 -7.81
CA LYS A 200 -15.02 3.63 -8.03
C LYS A 200 -14.29 4.85 -8.60
N TYR A 201 -13.10 5.17 -8.08
CA TYR A 201 -12.31 6.26 -8.65
C TYR A 201 -11.96 6.01 -10.11
N VAL A 202 -11.52 4.79 -10.45
CA VAL A 202 -11.17 4.44 -11.83
C VAL A 202 -12.38 4.53 -12.76
N PHE A 203 -13.49 3.89 -12.42
CA PHE A 203 -14.64 3.77 -13.33
C PHE A 203 -15.58 4.97 -13.31
N GLU A 204 -15.80 5.59 -12.15
CA GLU A 204 -16.80 6.65 -12.00
C GLU A 204 -16.16 8.05 -12.06
N ASP A 205 -15.10 8.28 -11.29
CA ASP A 205 -14.47 9.61 -11.19
C ASP A 205 -13.59 9.91 -12.41
N PHE A 206 -12.69 8.98 -12.76
CA PHE A 206 -11.77 9.12 -13.89
C PHE A 206 -12.39 8.63 -15.20
N LYS A 207 -13.54 7.95 -15.15
CA LYS A 207 -14.26 7.41 -16.32
C LYS A 207 -13.37 6.59 -17.24
N TYR A 208 -12.46 5.82 -16.63
CA TYR A 208 -11.46 5.05 -17.34
C TYR A 208 -11.99 3.67 -17.71
N SER A 209 -11.66 3.20 -18.91
CA SER A 209 -11.92 1.85 -19.38
C SER A 209 -10.61 1.12 -19.65
N PHE A 210 -10.57 -0.18 -19.38
CA PHE A 210 -9.38 -1.02 -19.56
C PHE A 210 -9.26 -1.63 -20.97
N GLU A 211 -10.07 -1.17 -21.93
CA GLU A 211 -9.98 -1.53 -23.35
C GLU A 211 -8.64 -1.12 -24.00
#